data_AF-A0A1I7NAT7-F1
#
_entry.id   AF-A0A1I7NAT7-F1
#
_cell.length_a   1.000
_cell.length_b   1.000
_cell.length_c   1.000
_cell.angle_alpha   90.00
_cell.angle_beta   90.00
_cell.angle_gamma   90.00
#
_symmetry.space_group_name_H-M   'P 1'
#
loop_
_entity.id
_entity.type
_entity.pdbx_description
1 polymer ?
#
loop_
_entity_poly.entity_id
_entity_poly.type
_entity_poly.pdbx_seq_one_letter_code
_entity_poly.pdbx_strand_id
1 'polypeptide(L)'
;MTSASVDRGRGNAMTVLNRKTILDGLRAAAVIRAGELPTEADLANAPTLTLWTYEPLSGEFYRLAGIVAGHPRLPDGSCFTSAVLAIDPCLKWARTVSRFYKLGPSILEITKRENSSGA
;
A
#
# COMPACT_ATOMS: atom_id res chain seq x y z
N MET A 1 -24.39 -4.55 30.95
CA MET A 1 -23.22 -5.06 30.20
C MET A 1 -23.31 -4.55 28.79
N THR A 2 -22.53 -3.50 28.50
CA THR A 2 -22.61 -2.67 27.30
C THR A 2 -22.03 -3.41 26.10
N SER A 3 -22.86 -3.71 25.11
CA SER A 3 -22.40 -4.19 23.80
C SER A 3 -21.82 -2.99 23.04
N ALA A 4 -20.49 -2.96 22.92
CA ALA A 4 -19.79 -2.02 22.08
C ALA A 4 -20.10 -2.35 20.61
N SER A 5 -21.01 -1.56 20.04
CA SER A 5 -21.21 -1.47 18.60
C SER A 5 -19.88 -1.13 17.95
N VAL A 6 -19.32 -2.08 17.19
CA VAL A 6 -18.20 -1.81 16.29
C VAL A 6 -18.73 -0.84 15.24
N ASP A 7 -18.44 0.44 15.47
CA ASP A 7 -18.57 1.50 14.49
C ASP A 7 -17.79 1.06 13.24
N ARG A 8 -18.54 0.59 12.23
CA ARG A 8 -18.02 0.34 10.88
C ARG A 8 -17.77 1.72 10.26
N GLY A 9 -16.68 2.31 10.72
CA GLY A 9 -16.31 3.69 10.51
C GLY A 9 -16.32 4.09 9.04
N ARG A 10 -16.95 5.25 8.84
CA ARG A 10 -16.74 6.23 7.77
C ARG A 10 -16.55 5.64 6.37
N GLY A 11 -17.63 5.74 5.59
CA GLY A 11 -17.61 5.61 4.15
C GLY A 11 -16.38 6.27 3.55
N ASN A 12 -15.57 5.45 2.88
CA ASN A 12 -14.46 5.87 2.04
C ASN A 12 -14.92 7.07 1.23
N ALA A 13 -14.28 8.23 1.41
CA ALA A 13 -14.27 9.25 0.38
C ALA A 13 -13.65 8.58 -0.85
N MET A 14 -14.51 8.06 -1.73
CA MET A 14 -14.11 7.49 -3.01
C MET A 14 -13.58 8.65 -3.84
N THR A 15 -12.32 9.00 -3.61
CA THR A 15 -11.64 10.04 -4.38
C THR A 15 -11.53 9.46 -5.77
N VAL A 16 -12.38 9.94 -6.68
CA VAL A 16 -12.33 9.57 -8.09
C VAL A 16 -10.94 9.96 -8.59
N LEU A 17 -10.13 8.94 -8.91
CA LEU A 17 -8.81 9.17 -9.50
C LEU A 17 -9.00 9.73 -10.90
N ASN A 18 -8.29 10.81 -11.21
CA ASN A 18 -8.36 11.38 -12.56
C ASN A 18 -7.70 10.45 -13.59
N ARG A 19 -8.09 10.60 -14.87
CA ARG A 19 -7.59 9.79 -15.99
C ARG A 19 -6.06 9.74 -16.05
N LYS A 20 -5.37 10.86 -15.81
CA LYS A 20 -3.90 10.91 -15.85
C LYS A 20 -3.29 9.99 -14.80
N THR A 21 -3.78 10.04 -13.56
CA THR A 21 -3.30 9.19 -12.47
C THR A 21 -3.43 7.71 -12.81
N ILE A 22 -4.57 7.32 -13.38
CA ILE A 22 -4.83 5.94 -13.78
C ILE A 22 -3.85 5.51 -14.88
N LEU A 23 -3.72 6.32 -15.94
CA LEU A 23 -2.83 6.01 -17.06
C LEU A 23 -1.37 5.94 -16.64
N ASP A 24 -0.91 6.84 -15.76
CA ASP A 24 0.47 6.84 -15.28
C ASP A 24 0.75 5.59 -14.44
N GLY A 25 -0.18 5.19 -13.57
CA GLY A 25 -0.08 3.94 -12.81
C GLY A 25 0.00 2.71 -13.71
N LEU A 26 -0.87 2.63 -14.73
CA LEU A 26 -0.88 1.51 -15.69
C LEU A 26 0.39 1.48 -16.56
N ARG A 27 0.90 2.63 -16.99
CA ARG A 27 2.18 2.72 -17.73
C ARG A 27 3.35 2.23 -16.88
N ALA A 28 3.46 2.70 -15.64
CA ALA A 28 4.49 2.24 -14.72
C ALA A 28 4.40 0.72 -14.50
N ALA A 29 3.20 0.17 -14.32
CA ALA A 29 3.00 -1.27 -14.20
C ALA A 29 3.39 -2.04 -15.48
N ALA A 30 3.16 -1.47 -16.66
CA ALA A 30 3.58 -2.08 -17.92
C ALA A 30 5.11 -2.13 -18.09
N VAL A 31 5.80 -1.05 -17.71
CA VAL A 31 7.27 -0.96 -17.69
C VAL A 31 7.86 -1.97 -16.69
N ILE A 32 7.29 -2.03 -15.47
CA ILE A 32 7.68 -3.02 -14.46
C ILE A 32 7.48 -4.46 -14.95
N ARG A 33 6.34 -4.74 -15.60
CA ARG A 33 6.07 -6.06 -16.18
C ARG A 33 7.06 -6.43 -17.28
N ALA A 34 7.62 -5.44 -17.99
CA ALA A 34 8.65 -5.66 -18.99
C ALA A 34 10.05 -5.90 -18.39
N GLY A 35 10.19 -5.82 -17.06
CA GLY A 35 11.43 -6.12 -16.33
C GLY A 35 12.17 -4.88 -15.81
N GLU A 36 11.68 -3.68 -16.09
CA GLU A 36 12.31 -2.44 -15.63
C GLU A 36 11.84 -2.07 -14.22
N LEU A 37 12.77 -2.01 -13.26
CA LEU A 37 12.47 -1.66 -11.88
C LEU A 37 12.35 -0.14 -11.70
N PRO A 38 11.56 0.33 -10.72
CA PRO A 38 11.52 1.75 -10.36
C PRO A 38 12.91 2.25 -9.96
N THR A 39 13.26 3.43 -10.43
CA THR A 39 14.52 4.09 -10.07
C THR A 39 14.44 4.69 -8.66
N GLU A 40 15.60 5.08 -8.11
CA GLU A 40 15.62 5.84 -6.85
C GLU A 40 14.83 7.15 -6.95
N ALA A 41 14.85 7.80 -8.12
CA ALA A 41 14.08 9.02 -8.37
C ALA A 41 12.56 8.78 -8.31
N ASP A 42 12.08 7.63 -8.81
CA ASP A 42 10.67 7.24 -8.73
C ASP A 42 10.22 7.03 -7.28
N LEU A 43 11.13 6.58 -6.40
CA LEU A 43 10.86 6.25 -5.01
C LEU A 43 11.20 7.40 -4.02
N ALA A 44 11.94 8.42 -4.45
CA ALA A 44 12.44 9.49 -3.58
C ALA A 44 11.30 10.15 -2.78
N ASN A 45 10.21 10.49 -3.47
CA ASN A 45 9.04 11.14 -2.89
C ASN A 45 7.90 10.18 -2.54
N ALA A 46 8.15 8.86 -2.61
CA ALA A 46 7.14 7.87 -2.26
C ALA A 46 6.91 7.89 -0.74
N PRO A 47 5.65 7.87 -0.27
CA PRO A 47 5.36 7.63 1.13
C PRO A 47 5.86 6.25 1.56
N THR A 48 6.23 6.14 2.84
CA THR A 48 6.60 4.86 3.45
C THR A 48 5.36 4.21 4.05
N LEU A 49 5.17 2.91 3.81
CA LEU A 49 4.11 2.11 4.40
C LEU A 49 4.72 1.01 5.28
N THR A 50 4.36 0.98 6.56
CA THR A 50 4.82 -0.02 7.54
C THR A 50 3.62 -0.74 8.16
N LEU A 51 3.88 -1.84 8.89
CA LEU A 51 2.85 -2.66 9.54
C LEU A 51 1.76 -3.09 8.57
N TRP A 52 2.12 -3.29 7.31
CA TRP A 52 1.14 -3.43 6.25
C TRP A 52 0.74 -4.89 6.04
N THR A 53 -0.45 -5.08 5.47
CA THR A 53 -0.99 -6.36 5.04
C THR A 53 -1.73 -6.21 3.71
N TYR A 54 -1.97 -7.34 3.03
CA TYR A 54 -2.84 -7.39 1.87
C TYR A 54 -4.30 -7.42 2.30
N GLU A 55 -5.12 -6.61 1.64
CA GLU A 55 -6.57 -6.69 1.76
C GLU A 55 -7.23 -6.88 0.39
N PRO A 56 -8.25 -7.74 0.29
CA PRO A 56 -9.08 -7.82 -0.90
C PRO A 56 -9.74 -6.46 -1.19
N LEU A 57 -9.78 -6.10 -2.47
CA LEU A 57 -10.66 -5.07 -3.02
C LEU A 57 -11.77 -5.76 -3.82
N SER A 58 -12.74 -5.01 -4.35
CA SER A 58 -13.75 -5.55 -5.26
C SER A 58 -13.10 -6.23 -6.48
N GLY A 59 -13.59 -7.42 -6.83
CA GLY A 59 -13.03 -8.24 -7.92
C GLY A 59 -11.80 -9.04 -7.49
N GLU A 60 -10.89 -9.34 -8.42
CA GLU A 60 -9.62 -10.03 -8.17
C GLU A 60 -8.47 -9.06 -7.83
N PHE A 61 -8.79 -7.84 -7.40
CA PHE A 61 -7.81 -6.84 -7.04
C PHE A 61 -7.51 -6.85 -5.56
N TYR A 62 -6.27 -6.49 -5.21
CA TYR A 62 -5.82 -6.31 -3.83
C TYR A 62 -5.36 -4.88 -3.60
N ARG A 63 -5.46 -4.43 -2.36
CA ARG A 63 -4.85 -3.19 -1.86
C ARG A 63 -3.96 -3.50 -0.66
N LEU A 64 -3.19 -2.52 -0.22
CA LEU A 64 -2.46 -2.59 1.04
C LEU A 64 -3.18 -1.77 2.10
N ALA A 65 -3.24 -2.31 3.31
CA ALA A 65 -3.65 -1.62 4.52
C ALA A 65 -2.44 -1.53 5.46
N GLY A 66 -2.17 -0.38 6.04
CA GLY A 66 -1.02 -0.21 6.94
C GLY A 66 -0.87 1.22 7.47
N ILE A 67 0.27 1.50 8.10
CA ILE A 67 0.62 2.82 8.63
C ILE A 67 1.46 3.56 7.60
N VAL A 68 0.96 4.71 7.12
CA VAL A 68 1.66 5.56 6.17
C VAL A 68 2.38 6.70 6.89
N ALA A 69 3.56 7.05 6.39
CA ALA A 69 4.30 8.24 6.77
C ALA A 69 4.75 9.04 5.53
N GLY A 70 4.71 10.37 5.63
CA GLY A 70 5.17 11.28 4.58
C GLY A 70 4.25 11.31 3.35
N HIS A 71 2.96 11.05 3.53
CA HIS A 71 2.01 11.06 2.42
C HIS A 71 1.64 12.50 2.02
N PRO A 72 1.70 12.87 0.72
CA PRO A 72 1.52 14.28 0.31
C PRO A 72 0.09 14.83 0.46
N ARG A 73 -0.87 13.98 0.85
CA ARG A 73 -2.29 14.33 0.94
C ARG A 73 -3.01 13.79 2.18
N LEU A 74 -2.37 12.89 2.91
CA LEU A 74 -2.98 12.21 4.05
C LEU A 74 -2.08 12.48 5.25
N PRO A 75 -2.64 12.68 6.45
CA PRO A 75 -1.82 12.67 7.66
C PRO A 75 -1.17 11.29 7.83
N ASP A 76 -0.08 11.27 8.58
CA ASP A 76 0.56 10.03 9.00
C ASP A 76 -0.41 9.19 9.85
N GLY A 77 -0.36 7.87 9.70
CA GLY A 77 -1.27 6.95 10.40
C GLY A 77 -1.88 5.89 9.49
N SER A 78 -2.96 5.25 9.95
CA SER A 78 -3.61 4.16 9.22
C SER A 78 -4.18 4.63 7.88
N CYS A 79 -3.91 3.88 6.81
CA CYS A 79 -4.48 4.14 5.49
C CYS A 79 -4.75 2.84 4.72
N PHE A 80 -5.62 2.97 3.72
CA PHE A 80 -5.75 2.02 2.63
C PHE A 80 -5.16 2.63 1.36
N THR A 81 -4.43 1.83 0.59
CA THR A 81 -3.97 2.25 -0.71
C THR A 81 -5.04 2.04 -1.79
N SER A 82 -4.86 2.66 -2.95
CA SER A 82 -5.53 2.23 -4.19
C SER A 82 -5.03 0.84 -4.61
N ALA A 83 -5.72 0.17 -5.54
CA ALA A 83 -5.35 -1.17 -6.02
C ALA A 83 -3.85 -1.27 -6.36
N VAL A 84 -3.24 -2.38 -5.93
CA VAL A 84 -1.85 -2.73 -6.23
C VAL A 84 -1.77 -3.18 -7.69
N LEU A 85 -0.81 -2.65 -8.44
CA LEU A 85 -0.54 -2.99 -9.82
C LEU A 85 0.74 -3.81 -9.98
N ALA A 86 1.73 -3.57 -9.11
CA ALA A 86 2.95 -4.36 -9.02
C ALA A 86 3.55 -4.25 -7.62
N ILE A 87 4.28 -5.28 -7.19
CA ILE A 87 4.99 -5.31 -5.92
C ILE A 87 6.35 -5.95 -6.12
N ASP A 88 7.36 -5.40 -5.46
CA ASP A 88 8.71 -5.95 -5.45
C ASP A 88 8.73 -7.33 -4.78
N PRO A 89 9.32 -8.38 -5.39
CA PRO A 89 9.48 -9.68 -4.74
C PRO A 89 10.25 -9.62 -3.41
N CYS A 90 11.16 -8.66 -3.26
CA CYS A 90 11.89 -8.41 -2.01
C CYS A 90 11.12 -7.49 -1.03
N LEU A 91 9.88 -7.14 -1.36
CA LEU A 91 8.96 -6.33 -0.56
C LEU A 91 9.55 -4.97 -0.15
N LYS A 92 10.30 -4.30 -1.03
CA LYS A 92 10.87 -2.96 -0.78
C LYS A 92 10.00 -1.82 -1.29
N TRP A 93 9.18 -2.08 -2.31
CA TRP A 93 8.27 -1.08 -2.86
C TRP A 93 7.01 -1.72 -3.43
N ALA A 94 5.96 -0.93 -3.55
CA ALA A 94 4.75 -1.29 -4.29
C ALA A 94 4.35 -0.16 -5.24
N ARG A 95 3.91 -0.53 -6.45
CA ARG A 95 3.22 0.36 -7.37
C ARG A 95 1.72 0.15 -7.23
N THR A 96 1.00 1.19 -6.85
CA THR A 96 -0.47 1.21 -6.82
C THR A 96 -1.01 2.03 -7.99
N VAL A 97 -2.33 2.08 -8.20
CA VAL A 97 -2.90 2.99 -9.22
C VAL A 97 -2.41 4.42 -8.98
N SER A 98 -2.47 4.91 -7.75
CA SER A 98 -2.20 6.33 -7.46
C SER A 98 -0.72 6.69 -7.29
N ARG A 99 0.09 5.85 -6.64
CA ARG A 99 1.51 6.17 -6.34
C ARG A 99 2.38 4.95 -6.08
N PHE A 100 3.69 5.17 -6.07
CA PHE A 100 4.64 4.26 -5.44
C PHE A 100 4.58 4.41 -3.92
N TYR A 101 4.84 3.31 -3.22
CA TYR A 101 5.11 3.28 -1.78
C TYR A 101 6.45 2.60 -1.56
N LYS A 102 7.26 3.13 -0.63
CA LYS A 102 8.36 2.38 -0.01
C LYS A 102 7.75 1.47 1.05
N LEU A 103 8.08 0.19 1.02
CA LEU A 103 7.56 -0.78 1.97
C LEU A 103 8.58 -1.01 3.08
N GLY A 104 8.17 -0.74 4.32
CA GLY A 104 8.86 -1.24 5.50
C GLY A 104 8.35 -2.62 5.91
N PRO A 105 8.65 -3.07 7.14
CA PRO A 105 8.22 -4.38 7.61
C PRO A 105 6.70 -4.55 7.55
N SER A 106 6.27 -5.69 7.00
CA SER A 106 4.86 -6.10 7.04
C SER A 106 4.49 -6.64 8.43
N ILE A 107 3.19 -6.74 8.70
CA ILE A 107 2.72 -7.36 9.95
C ILE A 107 3.22 -8.82 10.07
N LEU A 108 3.22 -9.56 8.95
CA LEU A 108 3.68 -10.96 8.91
C LEU A 108 5.18 -11.07 9.21
N GLU A 109 5.99 -10.15 8.69
CA GLU A 109 7.42 -10.13 8.96
C GLU A 109 7.72 -9.88 10.43
N ILE A 110 6.97 -8.97 11.06
CA ILE A 110 7.12 -8.67 12.49
C ILE A 110 6.72 -9.87 13.33
N THR A 111 5.53 -10.44 13.10
CA THR A 111 5.06 -11.62 13.83
C THR A 111 6.02 -12.80 13.68
N LYS A 112 6.63 -13.00 12.50
CA LYS A 112 7.64 -14.05 12.31
C LYS A 112 8.90 -13.83 13.16
N ARG A 113 9.36 -12.58 13.28
CA ARG A 113 10.54 -12.24 14.09
C ARG A 113 10.29 -12.45 15.59
N GLU A 114 9.12 -12.07 16.07
CA GLU A 114 8.71 -12.28 17.47
C GLU A 114 8.69 -13.78 17.81
N ASN A 115 8.07 -14.60 16.94
CA ASN A 115 7.99 -16.04 17.14
C ASN A 115 9.35 -16.76 17.02
N SER A 116 10.33 -16.18 16.31
CA SER A 116 11.67 -16.76 16.16
C SER A 116 12.64 -16.36 17.28
N SER A 117 12.30 -15.35 18.08
CA SER A 117 13.14 -14.85 19.17
C SER A 117 12.80 -15.47 20.54
N GLY A 118 11.77 -16.33 20.58
CA GLY A 118 11.31 -17.05 21.78
C GLY A 118 11.57 -18.56 21.77
N ALA A 119 12.44 -19.05 20.87
CA ALA A 119 12.84 -20.46 20.74
C ALA A 119 14.32 -20.66 21.11
#